data_AF-A0A482IY67-F1
#
_entry.id   AF-A0A482IY67-F1
#
_cell.length_a   1.000
_cell.length_b   1.000
_cell.length_c   1.000
_cell.angle_alpha   90.00
_cell.angle_beta   90.00
_cell.angle_gamma   90.00
#
_symmetry.space_group_name_H-M   'P 1'
#
loop_
_entity.id
_entity.type
_entity.pdbx_description
1 polymer ?
#
loop_
_entity_poly.entity_id
_entity_poly.type
_entity_poly.pdbx_seq_one_letter_code
_entity_poly.pdbx_strand_id
1 'polypeptide(L)'
;MLSLPIAARAADGTAVSTGQATDERGGGLGINDAIRAGEAKRGNSLSTGSAGPLSPRPEYAKYPVYTGTLGDKPVRLRVAPKTDTRDSLQGEYSIGDGKSVRLLSGEWEDGSFLMEESDDGTRVSGNWEGQIDQQGVVRGTWTDAFNPAIILPFVIRPLGGSQVIPPFDSRQGSGATYAPPPPKSSISTEKPR
;
A
#
# COMPACT_ATOMS: atom_id res chain seq x y z
N MET A 1 0.86 46.94 38.47
CA MET A 1 0.76 45.48 38.70
C MET A 1 -0.49 45.00 37.98
N LEU A 2 -0.33 44.41 36.80
CA LEU A 2 -1.43 43.98 35.93
C LEU A 2 -1.89 42.57 36.36
N SER A 3 -3.20 42.42 36.53
CA SER A 3 -3.88 41.18 36.91
C SER A 3 -4.22 40.37 35.65
N LEU A 4 -3.89 39.08 35.64
CA LEU A 4 -4.22 38.13 34.56
C LEU A 4 -5.58 37.46 34.87
N PRO A 5 -6.50 37.32 33.89
CA PRO A 5 -7.63 36.42 34.02
C PRO A 5 -7.23 34.98 33.66
N ILE A 6 -7.51 34.03 34.55
CA ILE A 6 -7.41 32.60 34.27
C ILE A 6 -8.66 32.18 33.50
N ALA A 7 -8.47 31.66 32.29
CA ALA A 7 -9.52 31.09 31.47
C ALA A 7 -10.10 29.82 32.12
N ALA A 8 -11.43 29.76 32.16
CA ALA A 8 -12.20 28.62 32.61
C ALA A 8 -11.96 27.41 31.68
N ARG A 9 -11.60 26.27 32.27
CA ARG A 9 -11.61 24.97 31.58
C ARG A 9 -13.02 24.40 31.66
N ALA A 10 -13.66 24.21 30.52
CA ALA A 10 -14.89 23.44 30.42
C ALA A 10 -14.62 21.96 30.76
N ALA A 11 -15.53 21.37 31.52
CA ALA A 11 -15.75 19.92 31.56
C ALA A 11 -16.20 19.47 30.15
N ASP A 12 -16.03 18.23 29.70
CA ASP A 12 -16.65 17.03 30.25
C ASP A 12 -15.97 15.79 29.66
N GLY A 13 -15.61 14.85 30.52
CA GLY A 13 -15.19 13.50 30.15
C GLY A 13 -15.86 12.55 31.11
N THR A 14 -17.05 12.10 30.72
CA THR A 14 -17.94 11.21 31.45
C THR A 14 -17.18 10.05 32.10
N ALA A 15 -16.97 10.14 33.42
CA ALA A 15 -16.44 9.04 34.20
C ALA A 15 -17.55 7.99 34.38
N VAL A 16 -17.65 7.07 33.43
CA VAL A 16 -18.52 5.90 33.57
C VAL A 16 -17.78 4.89 34.45
N SER A 17 -18.11 4.94 35.74
CA SER A 17 -17.73 3.95 36.75
C SER A 17 -18.52 2.67 36.52
N THR A 18 -17.82 1.55 36.34
CA THR A 18 -18.40 0.21 36.51
C THR A 18 -17.44 -0.66 37.30
N GLY A 19 -17.84 -1.00 38.53
CA GLY A 19 -17.47 -2.23 39.22
C GLY A 19 -16.14 -2.23 39.97
N GLN A 20 -16.19 -1.86 41.24
CA GLN A 20 -15.18 -2.26 42.23
C GLN A 20 -15.42 -3.75 42.57
N ALA A 21 -14.59 -4.64 42.01
CA ALA A 21 -14.47 -6.01 42.50
C ALA A 21 -13.30 -6.07 43.49
N THR A 22 -13.63 -6.10 44.77
CA THR A 22 -12.68 -6.43 45.84
C THR A 22 -12.47 -7.94 45.84
N ASP A 23 -11.28 -8.39 45.47
CA ASP A 23 -10.79 -9.71 45.86
C ASP A 23 -9.28 -9.63 46.17
N GLU A 24 -8.90 -10.18 47.32
CA GLU A 24 -7.63 -9.95 48.03
C GLU A 24 -6.42 -10.74 47.48
N ARG A 25 -6.20 -10.72 46.17
CA ARG A 25 -4.89 -11.08 45.58
C ARG A 25 -4.53 -10.08 44.50
N GLY A 26 -3.58 -9.21 44.83
CA GLY A 26 -3.12 -8.07 44.05
C GLY A 26 -3.00 -8.35 42.55
N GLY A 27 -3.92 -7.75 41.80
CA GLY A 27 -3.90 -7.72 40.34
C GLY A 27 -5.05 -6.84 39.87
N GLY A 28 -4.76 -5.57 39.58
CA GLY A 28 -5.75 -4.62 39.08
C GLY A 28 -6.34 -5.11 37.76
N LEU A 29 -7.62 -5.50 37.77
CA LEU A 29 -8.40 -5.81 36.57
C LEU A 29 -9.18 -4.57 36.11
N GLY A 30 -8.54 -3.39 36.18
CA GLY A 30 -9.11 -2.18 35.64
C GLY A 30 -8.95 -2.14 34.13
N ILE A 31 -9.96 -1.65 33.41
CA ILE A 31 -9.90 -1.42 31.95
C ILE A 31 -8.67 -0.58 31.58
N ASN A 32 -8.29 0.37 32.43
CA ASN A 32 -7.09 1.20 32.25
C ASN A 32 -5.77 0.39 32.33
N ASP A 33 -5.69 -0.60 33.21
CA ASP A 33 -4.52 -1.49 33.31
C ASP A 33 -4.48 -2.46 32.12
N ALA A 34 -5.65 -2.93 31.65
CA ALA A 34 -5.75 -3.74 30.44
C ALA A 34 -5.33 -2.96 29.18
N ILE A 35 -5.70 -1.68 29.07
CA ILE A 35 -5.25 -0.77 27.99
C ILE A 35 -3.74 -0.57 28.08
N ARG A 36 -3.21 -0.23 29.26
CA ARG A 36 -1.76 -0.01 29.47
C ARG A 36 -0.95 -1.27 29.20
N ALA A 37 -1.42 -2.43 29.65
CA ALA A 37 -0.79 -3.72 29.38
C ALA A 37 -0.91 -4.11 27.90
N GLY A 38 -2.02 -3.78 27.24
CA GLY A 38 -2.21 -3.93 25.80
C GLY A 38 -1.29 -3.03 24.98
N GLU A 39 -1.10 -1.78 25.40
CA GLU A 39 -0.17 -0.82 24.79
C GLU A 39 1.29 -1.21 25.00
N ALA A 40 1.66 -1.65 26.20
CA ALA A 40 3.01 -2.17 26.49
C ALA A 40 3.33 -3.42 25.65
N LYS A 41 2.34 -4.29 25.43
CA LYS A 41 2.48 -5.45 24.52
C LYS A 41 2.54 -5.03 23.05
N ARG A 42 1.73 -4.06 22.61
CA ARG A 42 1.76 -3.51 21.24
C ARG A 42 3.07 -2.79 20.91
N GLY A 43 3.66 -2.08 21.86
CA GLY A 43 4.97 -1.44 21.72
C GLY A 43 6.12 -2.42 21.46
N ASN A 44 5.94 -3.71 21.80
CA ASN A 44 6.92 -4.77 21.56
C ASN A 44 6.53 -5.73 20.41
N SER A 45 5.28 -5.73 19.95
CA SER A 45 4.80 -6.62 18.87
C SER A 45 4.68 -5.94 17.51
N LEU A 46 4.72 -4.62 17.44
CA LEU A 46 5.00 -3.92 16.19
C LEU A 46 6.50 -4.02 15.98
N SER A 47 6.93 -5.02 15.19
CA SER A 47 8.28 -5.08 14.66
C SER A 47 8.53 -3.81 13.83
N THR A 48 8.89 -2.72 14.51
CA THR A 48 9.55 -1.54 13.94
C THR A 48 11.04 -1.86 13.79
N GLY A 49 11.33 -3.07 13.30
CA GLY A 49 12.67 -3.39 12.83
C GLY A 49 13.08 -2.26 11.89
N SER A 50 14.29 -1.72 12.09
CA SER A 50 14.78 -0.61 11.27
C SER A 50 14.50 -0.93 9.81
N ALA A 51 13.65 -0.11 9.21
CA ALA A 51 13.26 -0.11 7.82
C ALA A 51 14.52 -0.08 6.95
N GLY A 52 15.01 -1.27 6.59
CA GLY A 52 16.22 -1.44 5.80
C GLY A 52 15.91 -1.38 4.31
N PRO A 53 16.91 -1.05 3.48
CA PRO A 53 16.75 -1.10 2.02
C PRO A 53 16.27 -2.48 1.57
N LEU A 54 15.24 -2.50 0.72
CA LEU A 54 14.64 -3.74 0.24
C LEU A 54 15.49 -4.38 -0.86
N SER A 55 15.59 -5.70 -0.83
CA SER A 55 16.18 -6.51 -1.91
C SER A 55 15.12 -6.84 -2.98
N PRO A 56 15.53 -6.99 -4.25
CA PRO A 56 14.62 -7.47 -5.31
C PRO A 56 13.93 -8.78 -4.94
N ARG A 57 12.64 -8.88 -5.25
CA ARG A 57 11.81 -10.03 -4.95
C ARG A 57 11.80 -11.04 -6.11
N PRO A 58 12.18 -12.32 -5.89
CA PRO A 58 12.22 -13.33 -6.94
C PRO A 58 10.90 -13.52 -7.69
N GLU A 59 9.77 -13.38 -7.00
CA GLU A 59 8.43 -13.51 -7.59
C GLU A 59 8.13 -12.46 -8.67
N TYR A 60 8.77 -11.29 -8.60
CA TYR A 60 8.59 -10.19 -9.54
C TYR A 60 9.56 -10.27 -10.73
N ALA A 61 10.58 -11.14 -10.67
CA ALA A 61 11.58 -11.27 -11.74
C ALA A 61 10.97 -11.62 -13.11
N LYS A 62 9.82 -12.29 -13.12
CA LYS A 62 9.05 -12.69 -14.32
C LYS A 62 8.11 -11.59 -14.86
N TYR A 63 7.93 -10.50 -14.12
CA TYR A 63 6.98 -9.46 -14.53
C TYR A 63 7.50 -8.70 -15.74
N PRO A 64 6.57 -8.19 -16.57
CA PRO A 64 6.91 -7.24 -17.62
C PRO A 64 7.72 -6.06 -17.06
N VAL A 65 8.66 -5.60 -17.87
CA VAL A 65 9.62 -4.58 -17.46
C VAL A 65 9.23 -3.26 -18.10
N TYR A 66 9.27 -2.19 -17.33
CA TYR A 66 9.21 -0.83 -17.85
C TYR A 66 10.50 -0.09 -17.54
N THR A 67 10.91 0.78 -18.46
CA THR A 67 12.07 1.64 -18.28
C THR A 67 11.70 3.09 -18.56
N GLY A 68 12.41 4.01 -17.91
CA GLY A 68 12.14 5.43 -18.08
C GLY A 68 12.82 6.29 -17.02
N THR A 69 12.17 7.38 -16.63
CA THR A 69 12.71 8.34 -15.67
C THR A 69 11.70 8.70 -14.58
N LEU A 70 12.23 9.00 -13.38
CA LEU A 70 11.55 9.67 -12.28
C LEU A 70 12.38 10.92 -11.91
N GLY A 71 11.86 12.10 -12.25
CA GLY A 71 12.68 13.30 -12.40
C GLY A 71 13.82 13.04 -13.39
N ASP A 72 15.03 13.34 -12.98
CA ASP A 72 16.25 13.10 -13.78
C ASP A 72 16.86 11.71 -13.57
N LYS A 73 16.26 10.87 -12.72
CA LYS A 73 16.83 9.57 -12.36
C LYS A 73 16.26 8.47 -13.27
N PRO A 74 17.09 7.57 -13.82
CA PRO A 74 16.59 6.42 -14.55
C PRO A 74 15.88 5.46 -13.59
N VAL A 75 14.80 4.85 -14.06
CA VAL A 75 14.04 3.83 -13.32
C VAL A 75 13.82 2.58 -14.17
N ARG A 76 13.75 1.43 -13.49
CA ARG A 76 13.38 0.15 -14.07
C ARG A 76 12.36 -0.53 -13.18
N LEU A 77 11.14 -0.67 -13.69
CA LEU A 77 10.01 -1.27 -12.97
C LEU A 77 9.79 -2.70 -13.46
N ARG A 78 9.37 -3.57 -12.55
CA ARG A 78 8.82 -4.90 -12.81
C ARG A 78 7.44 -4.92 -12.21
N VAL A 79 6.41 -4.77 -13.04
CA VAL A 79 5.01 -4.58 -12.57
C VAL A 79 4.10 -5.49 -13.39
N ALA A 80 3.10 -6.07 -12.73
CA ALA A 80 2.10 -6.94 -13.32
C ALA A 80 0.75 -6.82 -12.59
N PRO A 81 -0.36 -7.23 -13.22
CA PRO A 81 -1.63 -7.42 -12.54
C PRO A 81 -1.51 -8.30 -11.29
N LYS A 82 -2.22 -7.93 -10.23
CA LYS A 82 -2.52 -8.83 -9.11
C LYS A 82 -3.45 -9.94 -9.61
N THR A 83 -3.18 -11.16 -9.18
CA THR A 83 -3.92 -12.35 -9.63
C THR A 83 -5.25 -12.54 -8.92
N ASP A 84 -5.41 -11.89 -7.77
CA ASP A 84 -6.54 -12.02 -6.84
C ASP A 84 -7.44 -10.79 -6.82
N THR A 85 -6.95 -9.65 -7.28
CA THR A 85 -7.66 -8.36 -7.22
C THR A 85 -7.72 -7.76 -8.62
N ARG A 86 -8.95 -7.53 -9.08
CA ARG A 86 -9.22 -6.94 -10.39
C ARG A 86 -8.59 -5.54 -10.47
N ASP A 87 -8.14 -5.17 -11.66
CA ASP A 87 -7.69 -3.82 -11.97
C ASP A 87 -6.55 -3.29 -11.08
N SER A 88 -5.87 -4.20 -10.38
CA SER A 88 -4.85 -3.89 -9.37
C SER A 88 -3.46 -4.32 -9.80
N LEU A 89 -2.46 -3.51 -9.44
CA LEU A 89 -1.05 -3.70 -9.75
C LEU A 89 -0.23 -4.10 -8.55
N GLN A 90 0.83 -4.84 -8.84
CA GLN A 90 1.92 -5.09 -7.92
C GLN A 90 3.25 -5.15 -8.64
N GLY A 91 4.31 -4.85 -7.91
CA GLY A 91 5.65 -5.01 -8.41
C GLY A 91 6.70 -4.33 -7.57
N GLU A 92 7.79 -4.00 -8.23
CA GLU A 92 8.93 -3.31 -7.65
C GLU A 92 9.62 -2.42 -8.68
N TYR A 93 10.45 -1.50 -8.22
CA TYR A 93 11.34 -0.76 -9.11
C TYR A 93 12.69 -0.41 -8.47
N SER A 94 13.70 -0.28 -9.32
CA SER A 94 15.01 0.29 -8.97
C SER A 94 15.16 1.69 -9.55
N ILE A 95 15.89 2.56 -8.85
CA ILE A 95 16.17 3.93 -9.26
C ILE A 95 17.67 4.23 -9.23
N GLY A 96 18.17 4.86 -10.30
CA GLY A 96 19.60 5.08 -10.48
C GLY A 96 20.39 3.77 -10.54
N ASP A 97 21.63 3.80 -10.05
CA ASP A 97 22.54 2.63 -9.99
C ASP A 97 22.39 1.81 -8.69
N GLY A 98 21.33 2.07 -7.92
CA GLY A 98 21.07 1.40 -6.66
C GLY A 98 20.73 -0.08 -6.83
N LYS A 99 21.17 -0.91 -5.87
CA LYS A 99 20.80 -2.34 -5.80
C LYS A 99 19.49 -2.60 -5.04
N SER A 100 19.00 -1.58 -4.33
CA SER A 100 17.77 -1.63 -3.56
C SER A 100 16.57 -1.38 -4.46
N VAL A 101 15.43 -1.95 -4.09
CA VAL A 101 14.15 -1.74 -4.76
C VAL A 101 13.18 -0.98 -3.87
N ARG A 102 12.12 -0.44 -4.47
CA ARG A 102 10.92 -0.03 -3.76
C ARG A 102 9.75 -0.87 -4.24
N LEU A 103 8.90 -1.26 -3.30
CA LEU A 103 7.71 -2.04 -3.58
C LEU A 103 6.61 -1.13 -4.10
N LEU A 104 5.78 -1.71 -4.94
CA LEU A 104 4.73 -1.01 -5.65
C LEU A 104 3.41 -1.77 -5.51
N SER A 105 2.34 -1.04 -5.24
CA SER A 105 0.97 -1.54 -5.27
C SER A 105 0.05 -0.45 -5.79
N GLY A 106 -0.92 -0.79 -6.63
CA GLY A 106 -1.81 0.24 -7.14
C GLY A 106 -2.92 -0.33 -7.99
N GLU A 107 -3.41 0.48 -8.90
CA GLU A 107 -4.54 0.19 -9.76
C GLU A 107 -4.43 0.91 -11.10
N TRP A 108 -5.19 0.41 -12.07
CA TRP A 108 -5.46 1.11 -13.31
C TRP A 108 -6.96 1.08 -13.57
N GLU A 109 -7.50 2.15 -14.13
CA GLU A 109 -8.88 2.15 -14.60
C GLU A 109 -9.05 3.23 -15.67
N ASP A 110 -9.66 2.89 -16.80
CA ASP A 110 -9.98 3.83 -17.89
C ASP A 110 -8.80 4.73 -18.32
N GLY A 111 -7.59 4.15 -18.38
CA GLY A 111 -6.36 4.85 -18.75
C GLY A 111 -5.70 5.62 -17.60
N SER A 112 -6.35 5.72 -16.44
CA SER A 112 -5.74 6.23 -15.22
C SER A 112 -4.83 5.20 -14.58
N PHE A 113 -3.73 5.68 -14.00
CA PHE A 113 -2.71 4.89 -13.35
C PHE A 113 -2.41 5.49 -11.99
N LEU A 114 -2.63 4.71 -10.94
CA LEU A 114 -2.41 5.12 -9.55
C LEU A 114 -1.57 4.04 -8.88
N MET A 115 -0.44 4.40 -8.27
CA MET A 115 0.37 3.45 -7.51
C MET A 115 0.96 4.08 -6.25
N GLU A 116 1.01 3.30 -5.18
CA GLU A 116 1.72 3.60 -3.96
C GLU A 116 3.06 2.89 -3.94
N GLU A 117 4.02 3.56 -3.34
CA GLU A 117 5.39 3.11 -3.21
C GLU A 117 5.77 2.89 -1.74
N SER A 118 6.51 1.82 -1.47
CA SER A 118 7.14 1.61 -0.17
C SER A 118 8.64 1.33 -0.32
N ASP A 119 9.46 2.08 0.39
CA ASP A 119 10.92 1.92 0.47
C ASP A 119 11.35 0.89 1.52
N ASP A 120 10.43 0.47 2.41
CA ASP A 120 10.70 -0.45 3.52
C ASP A 120 9.67 -1.58 3.69
N GLY A 121 8.60 -1.57 2.90
CA GLY A 121 7.53 -2.57 2.91
C GLY A 121 6.51 -2.41 4.02
N THR A 122 6.56 -1.33 4.81
CA THR A 122 5.70 -1.10 5.96
C THR A 122 4.89 0.19 5.89
N ARG A 123 5.42 1.23 5.21
CA ARG A 123 4.76 2.53 5.04
C ARG A 123 4.79 2.99 3.59
N VAL A 124 3.84 3.85 3.23
CA VAL A 124 3.87 4.58 1.97
C VAL A 124 4.98 5.63 2.03
N SER A 125 5.76 5.71 0.97
CA SER A 125 6.91 6.61 0.81
C SER A 125 6.79 7.50 -0.44
N GLY A 126 5.88 7.18 -1.35
CA GLY A 126 5.54 8.03 -2.47
C GLY A 126 4.27 7.58 -3.19
N ASN A 127 3.66 8.50 -3.92
CA ASN A 127 2.44 8.28 -4.69
C ASN A 127 2.72 8.59 -6.16
N TRP A 128 2.38 7.65 -7.04
CA TRP A 128 2.47 7.76 -8.48
C TRP A 128 1.07 7.98 -9.05
N GLU A 129 0.91 9.04 -9.81
CA GLU A 129 -0.35 9.38 -10.48
C GLU A 129 -0.05 9.69 -11.95
N GLY A 130 -0.75 9.04 -12.87
CA GLY A 130 -0.49 9.22 -14.29
C GLY A 130 -1.58 8.69 -15.21
N GLN A 131 -1.26 8.73 -16.50
CA GLN A 131 -2.12 8.26 -17.57
C GLN A 131 -1.34 7.29 -18.47
N ILE A 132 -2.01 6.20 -18.86
CA ILE A 132 -1.49 5.15 -19.74
C ILE A 132 -2.02 5.40 -21.15
N ASP A 133 -1.14 5.54 -22.13
CA ASP A 133 -1.54 5.64 -23.54
C ASP A 133 -1.78 4.26 -24.17
N GLN A 134 -2.30 4.28 -25.41
CA GLN A 134 -2.59 3.05 -26.16
C GLN A 134 -1.35 2.20 -26.44
N GLN A 135 -0.15 2.75 -26.30
CA GLN A 135 1.12 2.03 -26.48
C GLN A 135 1.69 1.52 -25.14
N GLY A 136 0.96 1.69 -24.04
CA GLY A 136 1.37 1.29 -22.69
C GLY A 136 2.40 2.23 -22.06
N VAL A 137 2.62 3.42 -22.63
CA VAL A 137 3.50 4.42 -22.02
C VAL A 137 2.72 5.14 -20.94
N VAL A 138 3.31 5.18 -19.74
CA VAL A 138 2.72 5.89 -18.61
C VAL A 138 3.46 7.19 -18.39
N ARG A 139 2.73 8.29 -18.23
CA ARG A 139 3.28 9.62 -17.91
C ARG A 139 2.50 10.22 -16.76
N GLY A 140 3.20 10.90 -15.87
CA GLY A 140 2.56 11.45 -14.68
C GLY A 140 3.50 12.11 -13.70
N THR A 141 3.07 12.17 -12.46
CA THR A 141 3.79 12.73 -11.33
C THR A 141 3.94 11.73 -10.21
N TRP A 142 5.09 11.79 -9.57
CA TRP A 142 5.36 11.17 -8.29
C TRP A 142 5.38 12.25 -7.21
N THR A 143 4.75 11.98 -6.07
CA THR A 143 4.70 12.88 -4.92
C THR A 143 5.30 12.20 -3.71
N ASP A 144 6.22 12.88 -3.02
CA ASP A 144 6.80 12.37 -1.77
C ASP A 144 5.75 12.35 -0.66
N ALA A 145 5.60 11.21 0.02
CA ALA A 145 4.57 11.03 1.04
C ALA A 145 4.86 11.80 2.35
N PHE A 146 6.12 12.17 2.60
CA PHE A 146 6.54 12.90 3.81
C PHE A 146 6.67 14.40 3.57
N ASN A 147 6.96 14.80 2.33
CA ASN A 147 7.01 16.19 1.91
C ASN A 147 6.29 16.40 0.57
N PRO A 148 4.96 16.62 0.60
CA PRO A 148 4.14 16.76 -0.60
C PRO A 148 4.50 17.94 -1.52
N ALA A 149 5.39 18.84 -1.09
CA ALA A 149 5.95 19.87 -1.96
C ALA A 149 6.97 19.32 -2.97
N ILE A 150 7.48 18.09 -2.75
CA ILE A 150 8.37 17.39 -3.68
C ILE A 150 7.51 16.60 -4.65
N ILE A 151 7.43 17.11 -5.88
CA ILE A 151 6.71 16.49 -7.00
C ILE A 151 7.70 16.30 -8.14
N LEU A 152 7.81 15.07 -8.67
CA LEU A 152 8.71 14.72 -9.75
C LEU A 152 7.92 14.19 -10.95
N PRO A 153 8.18 14.67 -12.18
CA PRO A 153 7.57 14.07 -13.36
C PRO A 153 8.15 12.67 -13.59
N PHE A 154 7.35 11.77 -14.15
CA PHE A 154 7.87 10.48 -14.62
C PHE A 154 7.33 10.12 -16.00
N VAL A 155 8.11 9.32 -16.71
CA VAL A 155 7.69 8.64 -17.94
C VAL A 155 8.26 7.24 -17.92
N ILE A 156 7.44 6.21 -18.12
CA ILE A 156 7.87 4.82 -18.21
C ILE A 156 7.28 4.15 -19.45
N ARG A 157 8.04 3.25 -20.07
CA ARG A 157 7.69 2.57 -21.32
C ARG A 157 7.91 1.07 -21.19
N PRO A 158 7.06 0.22 -21.80
CA PRO A 158 7.30 -1.21 -21.86
C PRO A 158 8.63 -1.52 -22.56
N LEU A 159 9.50 -2.28 -21.90
CA LEU A 159 10.76 -2.73 -22.47
C LEU A 159 10.47 -3.88 -23.44
N GLY A 160 10.85 -3.70 -24.71
CA GLY A 160 10.61 -4.68 -25.78
C GLY A 160 9.39 -4.39 -26.65
N GLY A 161 8.70 -3.26 -26.46
CA GLY A 161 7.64 -2.78 -27.38
C GLY A 161 6.32 -3.55 -27.33
N SER A 162 6.20 -4.54 -26.44
CA SER A 162 4.96 -5.28 -26.18
C SER A 162 4.11 -4.56 -25.14
N GLN A 163 2.81 -4.40 -25.42
CA GLN A 163 1.82 -3.80 -24.51
C GLN A 163 1.89 -4.45 -23.12
N VAL A 164 1.83 -3.66 -22.04
CA VAL A 164 1.48 -4.16 -20.70
C VAL A 164 0.84 -3.08 -19.83
N ILE A 165 -0.01 -3.59 -18.93
CA ILE A 165 -0.84 -3.00 -17.87
C ILE A 165 -1.74 -1.82 -18.28
N PRO A 166 -3.02 -2.14 -18.53
CA PRO A 166 -3.35 -3.26 -19.40
C PRO A 166 -4.15 -2.73 -20.61
N PRO A 167 -4.52 -3.59 -21.58
CA PRO A 167 -4.46 -5.05 -21.52
C PRO A 167 -3.82 -5.73 -22.73
N PHE A 168 -3.55 -7.02 -22.54
CA PHE A 168 -3.53 -7.93 -23.68
C PHE A 168 -4.96 -8.08 -24.20
N ASP A 169 -5.15 -7.55 -25.41
CA ASP A 169 -6.38 -7.29 -26.18
C ASP A 169 -7.33 -6.22 -25.58
N SER A 170 -7.12 -4.98 -26.03
CA SER A 170 -7.95 -3.80 -25.77
C SER A 170 -9.26 -3.74 -26.57
N ARG A 171 -9.61 -4.77 -27.36
CA ARG A 171 -10.96 -4.87 -27.94
C ARG A 171 -11.96 -5.08 -26.82
N GLN A 172 -12.96 -4.21 -26.72
CA GLN A 172 -14.14 -4.47 -25.89
C GLN A 172 -14.68 -5.87 -26.24
N GLY A 173 -14.67 -6.79 -25.26
CA GLY A 173 -15.14 -8.18 -25.43
C GLY A 173 -14.06 -9.27 -25.59
N SER A 174 -12.77 -8.95 -25.44
CA SER A 174 -11.68 -9.96 -25.52
C SER A 174 -11.69 -11.02 -24.40
N GLY A 175 -12.45 -10.80 -23.33
CA GLY A 175 -12.55 -11.73 -22.20
C GLY A 175 -11.27 -11.85 -21.36
N ALA A 176 -10.21 -11.11 -21.70
CA ALA A 176 -8.97 -11.02 -20.92
C ALA A 176 -9.13 -10.05 -19.74
N THR A 177 -10.21 -10.23 -18.97
CA THR A 177 -10.30 -9.66 -17.63
C THR A 177 -9.46 -10.57 -16.74
N TYR A 178 -8.43 -10.04 -16.07
CA TYR A 178 -7.81 -10.70 -14.92
C TYR A 178 -8.83 -10.68 -13.76
N ALA A 179 -9.98 -11.32 -13.96
CA ALA A 179 -10.85 -11.70 -12.88
C ALA A 179 -10.14 -12.88 -12.19
N PRO A 180 -10.01 -12.88 -10.85
CA PRO A 180 -9.62 -14.09 -10.15
C PRO A 180 -10.54 -15.22 -10.62
N PRO A 181 -10.01 -16.45 -10.83
CA PRO A 181 -10.86 -17.58 -11.18
C PRO A 181 -12.00 -17.64 -10.18
N PRO A 182 -13.26 -17.85 -10.63
CA PRO A 182 -14.38 -17.93 -9.71
C PRO A 182 -14.05 -18.95 -8.61
N PRO A 183 -14.39 -18.66 -7.34
CA PRO A 183 -14.11 -19.58 -6.25
C PRO A 183 -14.67 -20.95 -6.61
N LYS A 184 -13.89 -22.01 -6.37
CA LYS A 184 -14.35 -23.38 -6.60
C LYS A 184 -15.59 -23.61 -5.73
N SER A 185 -16.77 -23.64 -6.34
CA SER A 185 -18.02 -23.98 -5.65
C SER A 185 -17.84 -25.32 -4.95
N SER A 186 -17.84 -25.32 -3.63
CA SER A 186 -17.68 -26.54 -2.81
C SER A 186 -19.00 -27.28 -2.56
N ILE A 187 -20.04 -27.02 -3.36
CA ILE A 187 -21.32 -27.72 -3.27
C ILE A 187 -21.22 -29.01 -4.09
N SER A 188 -20.92 -30.12 -3.41
CA SER A 188 -21.25 -31.45 -3.91
C SER A 188 -22.74 -31.68 -3.77
N THR A 189 -23.50 -31.47 -4.84
CA THR A 189 -24.87 -32.00 -4.96
C THR A 189 -24.79 -33.47 -5.37
N GLU A 190 -24.29 -34.32 -4.47
CA GLU A 190 -24.57 -35.75 -4.52
C GLU A 190 -25.54 -36.08 -3.41
N LYS A 191 -26.83 -36.14 -3.75
CA LYS A 191 -27.75 -37.01 -3.04
C LYS A 191 -28.39 -37.94 -4.06
N PRO A 192 -27.93 -39.20 -4.17
CA PRO A 192 -28.61 -40.18 -5.00
C PRO A 192 -29.96 -40.57 -4.36
N ARG A 193 -30.90 -40.76 -5.29
CA ARG A 193 -32.29 -41.23 -5.26
C ARG A 193 -32.82 -41.91 -4.00
#